data_AF-A0A2D5GCA9-F1
#
_entry.id   AF-A0A2D5GCA9-F1
#
_cell.length_a   1.000
_cell.length_b   1.000
_cell.length_c   1.000
_cell.angle_alpha   90.00
_cell.angle_beta   90.00
_cell.angle_gamma   90.00
#
_symmetry.space_group_name_H-M   'P 1'
#
loop_
_entity.id
_entity.type
_entity.pdbx_description
1 polymer ?
#
loop_
_entity_poly.entity_id
_entity_poly.type
_entity_poly.pdbx_seq_one_letter_code
_entity_poly.pdbx_strand_id
1 'polypeptide(L)'
;MISEVKDLLSLVKDMVNLVKNIKDTLPNGENREELESKLKDAERKARALEAGVAKELGYPLCRCDFPPTIMLETSEQKVFRCPKCNKVEDTQDLCETFAIPKRDYSGFI
;
A
#
# COMPACT_ATOMS: atom_id res chain seq x y z
N MET A 1 -9.96 10.62 11.16
CA MET A 1 -9.57 9.31 11.73
C MET A 1 -8.66 8.49 10.81
N ILE A 2 -9.04 8.09 9.59
CA ILE A 2 -8.10 7.31 8.72
C ILE A 2 -6.98 8.20 8.11
N SER A 3 -7.25 9.49 7.88
CA SER A 3 -6.27 10.45 7.37
C SER A 3 -5.09 10.68 8.31
N GLU A 4 -5.35 10.85 9.60
CA GLU A 4 -4.32 11.13 10.62
C GLU A 4 -3.30 9.98 10.74
N VAL A 5 -3.74 8.74 10.54
CA VAL A 5 -2.86 7.55 10.58
C VAL A 5 -1.98 7.47 9.33
N LYS A 6 -2.50 7.87 8.16
CA LYS A 6 -1.72 7.95 6.92
C LYS A 6 -0.67 9.04 7.00
N ASP A 7 -1.04 10.20 7.54
CA ASP A 7 -0.12 11.31 7.74
C ASP A 7 1.01 10.92 8.71
N LEU A 8 0.68 10.25 9.81
CA LEU A 8 1.67 9.71 10.74
C LEU A 8 2.60 8.68 10.07
N LEU A 9 2.07 7.77 9.24
CA LEU A 9 2.89 6.80 8.52
C LEU A 9 3.83 7.46 7.50
N SER A 10 3.35 8.50 6.82
CA SER A 10 4.14 9.23 5.83
C SER A 10 5.31 9.95 6.50
N LEU A 11 5.08 10.61 7.64
CA LEU A 11 6.13 11.26 8.42
C LEU A 11 7.21 10.28 8.90
N VAL A 12 6.80 9.10 9.36
CA VAL A 12 7.75 8.04 9.78
C VAL A 12 8.56 7.53 8.59
N LYS A 13 7.93 7.34 7.43
CA LYS A 13 8.64 6.96 6.20
C LYS A 13 9.65 8.01 5.76
N ASP A 14 9.29 9.29 5.84
CA ASP A 14 10.17 10.39 5.47
C ASP A 14 11.38 10.49 6.40
N MET A 15 11.18 10.33 7.71
CA MET A 15 12.27 10.25 8.68
C MET A 15 13.19 9.05 8.43
N VAL A 16 12.62 7.87 8.13
CA VAL A 16 13.37 6.67 7.77
C VAL A 16 14.21 6.90 6.51
N ASN A 17 13.65 7.55 5.48
CA ASN A 17 14.35 7.86 4.25
C ASN A 17 15.49 8.87 4.49
N LEU A 18 15.28 9.88 5.34
CA LEU A 18 16.34 10.81 5.74
C LEU A 18 17.49 10.09 6.44
N VAL A 19 17.20 9.21 7.40
CA VAL A 19 18.23 8.42 8.10
C VAL A 19 18.98 7.51 7.14
N LYS A 20 18.30 6.91 6.15
CA LYS A 20 18.95 6.12 5.09
C LYS A 20 19.90 6.96 4.24
N ASN A 21 19.48 8.16 3.82
CA ASN A 21 20.31 9.05 3.01
C ASN A 21 21.55 9.54 3.78
N ILE A 22 21.41 9.78 5.09
CA ILE A 22 22.53 10.21 5.95
C ILE A 22 23.48 9.04 6.25
N LYS A 23 22.96 7.81 6.36
CA LYS A 23 23.77 6.60 6.56
C LYS A 23 24.80 6.36 5.46
N ASP A 24 24.55 6.79 4.22
CA ASP A 24 25.53 6.68 3.14
C ASP A 24 26.71 7.67 3.28
N THR A 25 26.58 8.66 4.18
CA THR A 25 27.60 9.68 4.47
C THR A 25 28.30 9.46 5.83
N LEU A 26 27.82 8.53 6.66
CA LEU A 26 28.38 8.26 7.99
C LEU A 26 29.48 7.18 7.94
N PRO A 27 30.63 7.37 8.63
CA PRO A 27 31.69 6.38 8.68
C PRO A 27 31.20 5.05 9.29
N ASN A 28 31.56 3.94 8.65
CA ASN A 28 31.13 2.59 9.01
C ASN A 28 31.62 2.20 10.41
N GLY A 29 30.75 2.28 11.42
CA GLY A 29 30.98 1.76 12.77
C GLY A 29 29.98 0.64 13.12
N GLU A 30 30.27 -0.09 14.21
CA GLU A 30 29.51 -1.24 14.76
C GLU A 30 27.98 -0.99 14.86
N ASN A 31 27.57 0.27 15.07
CA ASN A 31 26.17 0.66 15.17
C ASN A 31 25.42 0.64 13.82
N ARG A 32 26.12 0.58 12.68
CA ARG A 32 25.51 0.64 11.35
C ARG A 32 24.65 -0.59 11.10
N GLU A 33 25.17 -1.79 11.32
CA GLU A 33 24.44 -3.06 11.07
C GLU A 33 23.18 -3.17 11.93
N GLU A 34 23.27 -2.78 13.22
CA GLU A 34 22.10 -2.77 14.10
C GLU A 34 21.03 -1.79 13.60
N LEU A 35 21.43 -0.58 13.17
CA LEU A 35 20.51 0.36 12.55
C LEU A 35 19.91 -0.19 11.24
N GLU A 36 20.70 -0.88 10.39
CA GLU A 36 20.18 -1.48 9.14
C GLU A 36 19.10 -2.52 9.42
N SER A 37 19.35 -3.37 10.43
CA SER A 37 18.42 -4.41 10.84
C SER A 37 17.11 -3.80 11.32
N LYS A 38 17.18 -2.81 12.22
CA LYS A 38 16.00 -2.11 12.74
C LYS A 38 15.23 -1.36 11.65
N LEU A 39 15.93 -0.73 10.72
CA LEU A 39 15.32 -0.05 9.56
C LEU A 39 14.59 -1.05 8.66
N LYS A 40 15.22 -2.17 8.30
CA LYS A 40 14.61 -3.22 7.47
C LYS A 40 13.36 -3.81 8.15
N ASP A 41 13.42 -4.02 9.46
CA ASP A 41 12.27 -4.50 10.23
C ASP A 41 11.13 -3.48 10.30
N ALA A 42 11.43 -2.21 10.51
CA ALA A 42 10.45 -1.13 10.49
C ALA A 42 9.77 -1.04 9.11
N GLU A 43 10.53 -1.14 8.02
CA GLU A 43 9.98 -1.13 6.66
C GLU A 43 9.13 -2.36 6.34
N ARG A 44 9.50 -3.53 6.86
CA ARG A 44 8.67 -4.74 6.72
C ARG A 44 7.33 -4.58 7.45
N LYS A 45 7.35 -4.06 8.67
CA LYS A 45 6.14 -3.80 9.46
C LYS A 45 5.25 -2.74 8.80
N ALA A 46 5.84 -1.65 8.32
CA ALA A 46 5.11 -0.61 7.60
C ALA A 46 4.42 -1.18 6.35
N ARG A 47 5.14 -1.94 5.51
CA ARG A 47 4.57 -2.58 4.32
C ARG A 47 3.45 -3.56 4.65
N ALA A 48 3.58 -4.33 5.73
CA ALA A 48 2.54 -5.25 6.17
C ALA A 48 1.26 -4.50 6.63
N LEU A 49 1.43 -3.39 7.35
CA LEU A 49 0.31 -2.55 7.76
C LEU A 49 -0.40 -1.93 6.55
N GLU A 50 0.36 -1.39 5.60
CA GLU A 50 -0.19 -0.82 4.37
C GLU A 50 -0.98 -1.85 3.56
N ALA A 51 -0.45 -3.07 3.43
CA ALA A 51 -1.16 -4.16 2.79
C ALA A 51 -2.46 -4.52 3.53
N GLY A 52 -2.45 -4.52 4.86
CA GLY A 52 -3.65 -4.72 5.67
C GLY A 52 -4.71 -3.65 5.43
N VAL A 53 -4.31 -2.36 5.47
CA VAL A 53 -5.21 -1.24 5.19
C VAL A 53 -5.78 -1.31 3.77
N ALA A 54 -4.95 -1.61 2.78
CA ALA A 54 -5.38 -1.74 1.39
C ALA A 54 -6.41 -2.87 1.21
N LYS A 55 -6.21 -4.02 1.88
CA LYS A 55 -7.16 -5.13 1.86
C LYS A 55 -8.52 -4.73 2.43
N GLU A 56 -8.54 -4.04 3.58
CA GLU A 56 -9.79 -3.57 4.21
C GLU A 56 -10.52 -2.53 3.34
N LEU A 57 -9.78 -1.76 2.54
CA LEU A 57 -10.32 -0.82 1.56
C LEU A 57 -10.75 -1.48 0.24
N GLY A 58 -10.60 -2.80 0.10
CA GLY A 58 -10.99 -3.56 -1.10
C GLY A 58 -9.99 -3.51 -2.25
N TYR A 59 -8.77 -3.03 -2.03
CA TYR A 59 -7.73 -3.05 -3.06
C TYR A 59 -7.12 -4.45 -3.21
N PRO A 60 -6.93 -4.94 -4.44
CA PRO A 60 -6.28 -6.23 -4.67
C PRO A 60 -4.80 -6.18 -4.28
N LEU A 61 -4.32 -7.31 -3.74
CA LEU A 61 -2.96 -7.47 -3.26
C LEU A 61 -2.23 -8.53 -4.09
N CYS A 62 -1.07 -8.19 -4.61
CA CYS A 62 -0.20 -9.13 -5.30
C CYS A 62 0.72 -9.86 -4.31
N ARG A 63 0.71 -11.20 -4.38
CA ARG A 63 1.53 -12.09 -3.53
C ARG A 63 2.89 -12.44 -4.15
N CYS A 64 3.42 -11.60 -5.05
CA CYS A 64 4.71 -11.83 -5.69
C CYS A 64 5.91 -11.65 -4.75
N ASP A 65 5.69 -11.07 -3.57
CA ASP A 65 6.70 -10.81 -2.55
C ASP A 65 6.05 -10.83 -1.17
N PHE A 66 6.86 -10.96 -0.12
CA PHE A 66 6.40 -10.82 1.26
C PHE A 66 7.08 -9.62 1.95
N PRO A 67 6.31 -8.65 2.50
CA PRO A 67 4.84 -8.57 2.54
C PRO A 67 4.18 -8.33 1.17
N PRO A 68 2.90 -8.73 0.98
CA PRO A 68 2.21 -8.58 -0.30
C PRO A 68 2.12 -7.13 -0.74
N THR A 69 2.20 -6.90 -2.05
CA THR A 69 2.26 -5.56 -2.65
C THR A 69 0.88 -5.10 -3.09
N ILE A 70 0.51 -3.86 -2.76
CA ILE A 70 -0.74 -3.25 -3.19
C ILE A 70 -0.71 -3.05 -4.71
N MET A 71 -1.76 -3.50 -5.41
CA MET A 71 -1.87 -3.28 -6.86
C MET A 71 -2.44 -1.88 -7.14
N LEU A 72 -1.97 -1.26 -8.21
CA LEU A 72 -2.35 0.10 -8.60
C LEU A 72 -3.38 0.05 -9.72
N GLU A 73 -4.45 0.84 -9.58
CA GLU A 73 -5.43 1.00 -10.65
C GLU A 73 -4.83 1.77 -11.81
N THR A 74 -5.03 1.26 -13.03
CA THR A 74 -4.63 1.95 -14.26
C THR A 74 -5.82 2.69 -14.85
N SER A 75 -5.64 3.99 -15.12
CA SER A 75 -6.70 4.90 -15.60
C SER A 75 -7.29 4.52 -16.95
N GLU A 76 -6.57 3.73 -17.75
CA GLU A 76 -6.95 3.39 -19.12
C GLU A 76 -7.96 2.24 -19.19
N GLN A 77 -7.94 1.33 -18.22
CA GLN A 77 -8.61 0.02 -18.36
C GLN A 77 -9.36 -0.45 -17.10
N LYS A 78 -9.37 0.33 -16.00
CA LYS A 78 -9.91 -0.13 -14.69
C LYS A 78 -9.39 -1.52 -14.31
N VAL A 79 -8.12 -1.77 -14.61
CA VAL A 79 -7.41 -2.99 -14.21
C VAL A 79 -6.39 -2.63 -13.16
N PHE A 80 -6.24 -3.52 -12.18
CA PHE A 80 -5.22 -3.39 -11.16
C PHE A 80 -3.95 -4.05 -11.66
N ARG A 81 -2.82 -3.33 -11.59
CA ARG A 81 -1.51 -3.80 -11.99
C ARG A 81 -0.55 -3.81 -10.81
N CYS A 82 0.17 -4.91 -10.64
CA CYS A 82 1.24 -4.97 -9.66
C CYS A 82 2.47 -4.19 -10.14
N PRO A 83 3.01 -3.23 -9.35
CA PRO A 83 4.19 -2.46 -9.75
C PRO A 83 5.49 -3.27 -9.79
N LYS A 84 5.54 -4.44 -9.12
CA LYS A 84 6.75 -5.27 -9.03
C LYS A 84 6.85 -6.31 -10.15
N CYS A 85 5.75 -6.99 -10.47
CA CYS A 85 5.76 -8.11 -11.41
C CYS A 85 4.85 -7.91 -12.63
N ASN A 86 4.17 -6.76 -12.74
CA ASN A 86 3.26 -6.43 -13.83
C ASN A 86 2.09 -7.40 -14.02
N LYS A 87 1.80 -8.27 -13.03
CA LYS A 87 0.56 -9.04 -13.01
C LYS A 87 -0.63 -8.09 -13.03
N VAL A 88 -1.62 -8.42 -13.84
CA VAL A 88 -2.88 -7.69 -13.96
C VAL A 88 -3.99 -8.55 -13.35
N GLU A 89 -4.90 -7.89 -12.64
CA GLU A 89 -6.12 -8.47 -12.11
C GLU A 89 -7.27 -7.57 -12.57
N ASP A 90 -8.22 -8.14 -13.30
CA ASP A 90 -9.40 -7.43 -13.78
C ASP A 90 -10.44 -7.35 -12.67
N THR A 91 -11.02 -6.17 -12.50
CA THR A 91 -12.00 -5.89 -11.44
C THR A 91 -13.42 -5.85 -11.97
N GLN A 92 -13.78 -6.81 -12.81
CA GLN A 92 -15.18 -6.95 -13.24
C GLN A 92 -16.12 -7.28 -12.06
N ASP A 93 -15.60 -7.77 -10.93
CA ASP A 93 -16.42 -8.22 -9.79
C ASP A 93 -16.47 -7.28 -8.56
N LEU A 94 -15.64 -6.23 -8.45
CA LEU A 94 -15.60 -5.38 -7.23
C LEU A 94 -16.64 -4.25 -7.22
N CYS A 95 -17.33 -4.01 -8.33
CA CYS A 95 -18.39 -2.99 -8.38
C CYS A 95 -19.76 -3.54 -7.92
N GLU A 96 -19.96 -4.86 -7.90
CA GLU A 96 -21.25 -5.44 -7.53
C GLU A 96 -21.47 -5.51 -6.01
N THR A 97 -20.40 -5.52 -5.20
CA THR A 97 -20.56 -5.61 -3.73
C THR A 97 -20.88 -4.28 -3.05
N PHE A 98 -20.66 -3.15 -3.73
CA PHE A 98 -21.13 -1.82 -3.32
C PHE A 98 -22.15 -1.24 -4.32
N ALA A 99 -22.90 -2.11 -5.00
CA ALA A 99 -24.09 -1.68 -5.71
C ALA A 99 -25.04 -1.03 -4.69
N ILE A 100 -25.05 0.31 -4.68
CA ILE A 100 -26.18 1.10 -4.18
C ILE A 100 -27.42 0.42 -4.77
N PRO A 101 -28.39 -0.05 -3.95
CA PRO A 101 -29.57 -0.70 -4.49
C PRO A 101 -30.16 0.23 -5.53
N LYS A 102 -30.27 -0.24 -6.79
CA LYS A 102 -30.87 0.56 -7.85
C LYS A 102 -32.26 0.94 -7.37
N ARG A 103 -32.45 2.23 -7.10
CA ARG A 103 -33.75 2.77 -6.74
C ARG A 103 -34.57 2.71 -8.03
N ASP A 104 -35.45 1.72 -8.15
CA ASP A 104 -36.38 1.62 -9.27
C ASP A 104 -37.28 2.87 -9.26
N TYR A 105 -37.07 3.76 -10.23
CA TYR A 105 -37.95 4.88 -10.55
C TYR A 105 -38.97 4.47 -11.62
N SER A 106 -39.63 3.33 -11.43
CA SER A 106 -40.73 2.87 -12.28
C SER A 106 -42.03 2.89 -11.48
N GLY A 107 -42.62 4.10 -11.31
CA GLY A 107 -43.88 4.21 -10.58
C GLY A 107 -44.48 5.60 -10.37
N PHE A 108 -44.18 6.61 -11.18
CA PHE A 108 -44.94 7.87 -11.18
C PHE A 108 -45.36 8.22 -12.61
N ILE A 109 -46.50 7.67 -13.01
CA ILE A 109 -47.41 8.24 -14.01
C ILE A 109 -48.79 8.25 -13.37
#